data_AF-A0A7R9YXC4-F1
#
_entry.id   AF-A0A7R9YXC4-F1
#
_cell.length_a   1.000
_cell.length_b   1.000
_cell.length_c   1.000
_cell.angle_alpha   90.00
_cell.angle_beta   90.00
_cell.angle_gamma   90.00
#
_symmetry.space_group_name_H-M   'P 1'
#
loop_
_entity.id
_entity.type
_entity.pdbx_description
1 polymer ?
#
loop_
_entity_poly.entity_id
_entity_poly.type
_entity_poly.pdbx_seq_one_letter_code
_entity_poly.pdbx_strand_id
1 'polypeptide(L)'
;GGGSGAGGSGAGSSGAGGSGSGAGTSSGGPPMAPLIAQVREVLPDFGDGYLTACLFHFDMAPDKVVNALLEGALPPGLQTLDPHLQVWTPPTPHGDAGTA
;
A
#
# COMPACT_ATOMS: atom_id res chain seq x y z
N GLY A 1 -8.58 6.20 61.07
CA GLY A 1 -9.31 5.17 60.31
C GLY A 1 -10.80 5.38 60.47
N GLY A 2 -11.58 5.12 59.42
CA GLY A 2 -13.03 4.91 59.49
C GLY A 2 -13.93 6.03 58.92
N GLY A 3 -14.81 5.63 57.98
CA GLY A 3 -16.02 6.34 57.53
C GLY A 3 -15.89 6.95 56.12
N SER A 4 -16.19 6.32 54.99
CA SER A 4 -17.34 5.51 54.51
C SER A 4 -18.57 6.32 54.08
N GLY A 5 -18.85 6.26 52.76
CA GLY A 5 -20.16 6.48 52.13
C GLY A 5 -20.29 7.83 51.41
N ALA A 6 -20.95 7.96 50.26
CA ALA A 6 -21.54 7.02 49.31
C ALA A 6 -21.94 7.85 48.07
N GLY A 7 -22.09 7.20 46.92
CA GLY A 7 -23.06 7.63 45.90
C GLY A 7 -22.48 7.92 44.52
N GLY A 8 -23.10 7.31 43.52
CA GLY A 8 -23.07 7.83 42.16
C GLY A 8 -22.89 6.79 41.06
N SER A 9 -23.83 5.84 40.94
CA SER A 9 -23.99 5.03 39.74
C SER A 9 -24.41 5.95 38.57
N GLY A 10 -23.54 6.10 37.57
CA GLY A 10 -23.84 6.80 36.32
C GLY A 10 -23.65 5.87 35.14
N ALA A 11 -24.74 5.25 34.70
CA ALA A 11 -24.81 4.56 33.42
C ALA A 11 -25.04 5.59 32.30
N GLY A 12 -24.17 5.59 31.28
CA GLY A 12 -24.39 6.23 29.98
C GLY A 12 -23.50 5.50 28.97
N SER A 13 -24.07 4.66 28.10
CA SER A 13 -24.50 5.01 26.74
C SER A 13 -23.39 5.77 25.98
N SER A 14 -22.89 5.34 24.84
CA SER A 14 -23.65 5.01 23.63
C SER A 14 -22.67 4.42 22.60
N GLY A 15 -23.21 3.67 21.63
CA GLY A 15 -22.51 2.78 20.72
C GLY A 15 -21.28 3.34 20.00
N ALA A 16 -20.28 2.46 19.88
CA ALA A 16 -19.29 2.51 18.84
C ALA A 16 -19.92 2.02 17.53
N GLY A 17 -19.78 2.80 16.46
CA GLY A 17 -20.27 2.44 15.14
C GLY A 17 -19.82 3.47 14.13
N GLY A 18 -18.54 3.42 13.77
CA GLY A 18 -17.96 4.26 12.74
C GLY A 18 -18.50 3.94 11.34
N SER A 19 -18.62 4.97 10.53
CA SER A 19 -18.62 4.90 9.06
C SER A 19 -18.16 6.29 8.64
N GLY A 20 -16.85 6.50 8.49
CA GLY A 20 -16.09 5.93 7.41
C GLY A 20 -15.90 7.07 6.42
N SER A 21 -14.82 7.82 6.61
CA SER A 21 -14.44 8.96 5.79
C SER A 21 -14.29 8.50 4.33
N GLY A 22 -15.32 8.71 3.53
CA GLY A 22 -15.20 8.74 2.08
C GLY A 22 -14.40 9.99 1.70
N ALA A 23 -13.08 9.92 1.89
CA ALA A 23 -12.17 10.93 1.42
C ALA A 23 -12.23 10.94 -0.11
N GLY A 24 -12.81 12.03 -0.61
CA GLY A 24 -12.99 12.29 -2.02
C GLY A 24 -11.70 12.12 -2.80
N THR A 25 -11.88 11.57 -3.98
CA THR A 25 -10.93 11.52 -5.09
C THR A 25 -10.46 12.93 -5.43
N SER A 26 -9.34 13.36 -4.85
CA SER A 26 -8.65 14.57 -5.32
C SER A 26 -7.86 14.21 -6.56
N SER A 27 -8.40 14.66 -7.70
CA SER A 27 -7.75 14.85 -9.00
C SER A 27 -6.22 14.86 -8.96
N GLY A 28 -5.58 13.79 -9.46
CA GLY A 28 -4.13 13.72 -9.64
C GLY A 28 -3.60 12.30 -9.77
N GLY A 29 -3.96 11.58 -10.84
CA GLY A 29 -3.52 10.19 -11.08
C GLY A 29 -4.00 9.18 -10.02
N PRO A 30 -4.03 7.88 -10.33
CA PRO A 30 -4.27 6.88 -9.29
C PRO A 30 -3.09 6.91 -8.31
N PRO A 31 -3.32 7.08 -6.99
CA PRO A 31 -2.25 6.97 -6.03
C PRO A 31 -1.68 5.54 -6.09
N MET A 32 -0.35 5.40 -6.04
CA MET A 32 0.31 4.08 -6.10
C MET A 32 -0.07 3.18 -4.92
N ALA A 33 -0.33 3.76 -3.75
CA ALA A 33 -0.65 3.03 -2.52
C ALA A 33 -1.83 2.05 -2.66
N PRO A 34 -3.03 2.42 -3.18
CA PRO A 34 -4.12 1.46 -3.38
C PRO A 34 -3.82 0.41 -4.44
N LEU A 35 -3.02 0.70 -5.45
CA LEU A 35 -2.64 -0.27 -6.48
C LEU A 35 -1.74 -1.37 -5.88
N ILE A 36 -0.73 -0.95 -5.10
CA ILE A 36 0.16 -1.86 -4.38
C ILE A 36 -0.64 -2.69 -3.39
N ALA A 37 -1.53 -2.07 -2.61
CA ALA A 37 -2.40 -2.77 -1.67
C ALA A 37 -3.26 -3.82 -2.38
N GLN A 38 -3.82 -3.51 -3.54
CA GLN A 38 -4.62 -4.46 -4.33
C GLN A 38 -3.83 -5.71 -4.72
N VAL A 39 -2.60 -5.54 -5.22
CA VAL A 39 -1.75 -6.69 -5.57
C VAL A 39 -1.34 -7.47 -4.32
N ARG A 40 -1.02 -6.76 -3.22
CA ARG A 40 -0.61 -7.35 -1.94
C ARG A 40 -1.72 -8.16 -1.27
N GLU A 41 -2.98 -7.75 -1.41
CA GLU A 41 -4.12 -8.50 -0.88
C GLU A 41 -4.20 -9.91 -1.48
N VAL A 42 -3.78 -10.06 -2.75
CA VAL A 42 -3.70 -11.35 -3.43
C VAL A 42 -2.37 -12.05 -3.15
N LEU A 43 -1.28 -11.28 -3.15
CA LEU A 43 0.09 -11.76 -3.09
C LEU A 43 0.87 -11.04 -1.97
N PRO A 44 0.62 -11.36 -0.70
CA PRO A 44 1.20 -10.65 0.45
C PRO A 44 2.68 -10.98 0.67
N ASP A 45 3.20 -12.03 0.04
CA ASP A 45 4.61 -12.41 0.10
C ASP A 45 5.53 -11.41 -0.59
N PHE A 46 5.00 -10.55 -1.48
CA PHE A 46 5.81 -9.59 -2.22
C PHE A 46 5.91 -8.23 -1.50
N GLY A 47 7.08 -7.62 -1.58
CA GLY A 47 7.35 -6.31 -0.98
C GLY A 47 6.77 -5.15 -1.79
N ASP A 48 6.44 -4.04 -1.11
CA ASP A 48 5.85 -2.86 -1.75
C ASP A 48 6.73 -2.30 -2.89
N GLY A 49 8.05 -2.35 -2.74
CA GLY A 49 9.01 -1.93 -3.78
C GLY A 49 8.94 -2.82 -5.02
N TYR A 50 8.91 -4.14 -4.82
CA TYR A 50 8.75 -5.09 -5.92
C TYR A 50 7.43 -4.86 -6.68
N LEU A 51 6.34 -4.72 -5.94
CA LEU A 51 5.02 -4.42 -6.51
C LEU A 51 4.99 -3.07 -7.24
N THR A 52 5.70 -2.06 -6.73
CA THR A 52 5.85 -0.75 -7.39
C THR A 52 6.58 -0.88 -8.73
N ALA A 53 7.67 -1.65 -8.78
CA ALA A 53 8.41 -1.91 -10.02
C ALA A 53 7.52 -2.61 -11.06
N CYS A 54 6.74 -3.60 -10.61
CA CYS A 54 5.80 -4.31 -11.45
C CYS A 54 4.72 -3.37 -11.98
N LEU A 55 4.05 -2.63 -11.10
CA LEU A 55 3.04 -1.65 -11.50
C LEU A 55 3.60 -0.63 -12.48
N PHE A 56 4.82 -0.15 -12.29
CA PHE A 56 5.47 0.77 -13.22
C PHE A 56 5.65 0.17 -14.62
N HIS A 57 6.01 -1.11 -14.72
CA HIS A 57 6.17 -1.80 -16.01
C HIS A 57 4.83 -2.10 -16.69
N PHE A 58 3.78 -2.35 -15.90
CA PHE A 58 2.45 -2.72 -16.37
C PHE A 58 1.47 -1.53 -16.48
N ASP A 59 1.98 -0.30 -16.62
CA ASP A 59 1.17 0.92 -16.77
C ASP A 59 0.19 1.14 -15.60
N MET A 60 0.65 0.88 -14.38
CA MET A 60 -0.12 1.00 -13.14
C MET A 60 -1.35 0.06 -13.09
N ALA A 61 -1.30 -1.08 -13.80
CA ALA A 61 -2.39 -2.06 -13.84
C ALA A 61 -2.17 -3.23 -12.86
N PRO A 62 -2.83 -3.24 -11.68
CA PRO A 62 -2.67 -4.29 -10.68
C PRO A 62 -3.15 -5.65 -11.19
N ASP A 63 -4.24 -5.71 -11.95
CA ASP A 63 -4.75 -6.96 -12.55
C ASP A 63 -3.70 -7.65 -13.44
N LYS A 64 -2.97 -6.86 -14.25
CA LYS A 64 -1.92 -7.39 -15.11
C LYS A 64 -0.74 -7.90 -14.31
N VAL A 65 -0.35 -7.17 -13.26
CA VAL A 65 0.74 -7.58 -12.35
C VAL A 65 0.38 -8.89 -11.65
N VAL A 66 -0.81 -8.98 -11.07
CA VAL A 66 -1.30 -10.20 -10.39
C VAL A 66 -1.31 -11.37 -11.35
N ASN A 67 -1.90 -11.20 -12.54
CA ASN A 67 -1.97 -12.29 -13.51
C ASN A 67 -0.56 -12.72 -13.97
N ALA A 68 0.34 -11.77 -14.27
CA ALA A 68 1.71 -12.08 -14.61
C ALA A 68 2.47 -12.80 -13.48
N LEU A 69 2.23 -12.45 -12.21
CA LEU A 69 2.81 -13.14 -11.05
C LEU A 69 2.28 -14.57 -10.90
N LEU A 70 0.98 -14.78 -11.07
CA LEU A 70 0.34 -16.09 -11.00
C LEU A 70 0.75 -17.00 -12.16
N GLU A 71 0.88 -16.44 -13.37
CA GLU A 71 1.31 -17.16 -14.57
C GLU A 71 2.83 -17.34 -14.63
N GLY A 72 3.60 -16.62 -13.80
CA GLY A 72 5.07 -16.55 -13.92
C GLY A 72 5.54 -15.84 -15.20
N ALA A 73 4.68 -15.01 -15.80
CA ALA A 73 4.89 -14.31 -17.06
C ALA A 73 5.52 -12.90 -16.88
N LEU A 74 6.21 -12.64 -15.76
CA LEU A 74 6.88 -11.36 -15.57
C LEU A 74 8.06 -11.20 -16.53
N PRO A 75 8.37 -9.97 -16.96
CA PRO A 75 9.57 -9.69 -17.73
C PRO A 75 10.81 -10.07 -16.93
N PRO A 76 11.89 -10.52 -17.60
CA PRO A 76 13.09 -11.01 -16.93
C PRO A 76 13.71 -9.98 -15.98
N GLY A 77 13.60 -8.67 -16.28
CA GLY A 77 14.07 -7.61 -15.38
C GLY A 77 13.36 -7.57 -14.02
N LEU A 78 12.06 -7.89 -13.97
CA LEU A 78 11.30 -7.99 -12.73
C LEU A 78 11.49 -9.36 -12.06
N GLN A 79 11.72 -10.43 -12.82
CA GLN A 79 12.02 -11.74 -12.23
C GLN A 79 13.39 -11.77 -11.53
N THR A 80 14.33 -10.95 -11.98
CA THR A 80 15.65 -10.79 -11.32
C THR A 80 15.62 -9.88 -10.09
N LEU A 81 14.53 -9.12 -9.91
CA LEU A 81 14.36 -8.24 -8.75
C LEU A 81 13.98 -9.07 -7.51
N ASP A 82 14.39 -8.59 -6.34
CA ASP A 82 14.09 -9.26 -5.08
C ASP A 82 12.57 -9.21 -4.79
N PRO A 83 11.89 -10.36 -4.61
CA PRO A 83 10.45 -10.39 -4.42
C PRO A 83 10.00 -9.73 -3.11
N HIS A 84 10.86 -9.64 -2.10
CA HIS A 84 10.57 -9.01 -0.82
C HIS A 84 11.03 -7.54 -0.73
N LEU A 85 11.48 -6.97 -1.85
CA LEU A 85 11.98 -5.60 -1.93
C LEU A 85 10.95 -4.59 -1.40
N GLN A 86 11.29 -3.87 -0.33
CA GLN A 86 10.40 -2.89 0.30
C GLN A 86 10.43 -1.52 -0.39
N VAL A 87 11.56 -1.13 -0.98
CA VAL A 87 11.71 0.14 -1.68
C VAL A 87 12.29 -0.10 -3.06
N TRP A 88 11.60 0.36 -4.10
CA TRP A 88 12.12 0.37 -5.46
C TRP A 88 12.15 1.80 -5.96
N THR A 89 13.28 2.19 -6.51
CA THR A 89 13.46 3.50 -7.14
C THR A 89 13.53 3.28 -8.64
N PRO A 90 12.69 3.96 -9.45
CA PRO A 90 12.84 3.87 -10.89
C PRO A 90 14.24 4.36 -11.27
N PRO A 91 14.92 3.71 -12.23
CA PRO A 91 16.16 4.25 -12.76
C PRO A 91 15.81 5.61 -13.37
N THR A 92 16.26 6.68 -12.73
CA THR A 92 16.21 8.01 -13.34
C THR A 92 17.00 7.92 -14.64
N PRO A 93 16.47 8.35 -15.79
CA PRO A 93 17.28 8.59 -16.96
C PRO A 93 18.24 9.73 -16.60
N HIS A 94 19.37 9.37 -16.01
CA HIS A 94 20.47 10.27 -15.73
C HIS A 94 21.06 10.62 -17.09
N GLY A 95 20.55 11.70 -17.69
CA GLY A 95 21.45 12.62 -18.37
C GLY A 95 22.43 13.06 -17.31
N ASP A 96 23.61 12.48 -17.34
CA ASP A 96 24.77 13.00 -16.66
C ASP A 96 24.90 14.49 -16.99
N ALA A 97 24.93 15.29 -15.94
CA ALA A 97 25.50 16.62 -16.02
C ALA A 97 26.31 16.81 -14.74
N GLY A 98 27.45 16.12 -14.69
CA GLY A 98 28.56 16.58 -13.86
C GLY A 98 28.79 18.05 -14.18
N THR A 99 28.67 18.92 -13.19
CA THR A 99 29.13 20.30 -13.32
C THR A 99 29.74 20.75 -12.00
N ALA A 100 31.07 20.95 -12.08
CA ALA A 100 31.96 21.73 -11.24
C ALA A 100 32.21 21.30 -9.79
#